data_AF-A0A975B497-F1
#
_entry.id   AF-A0A975B497-F1
#
_cell.length_a   1.000
_cell.length_b   1.000
_cell.length_c   1.000
_cell.angle_alpha   90.00
_cell.angle_beta   90.00
_cell.angle_gamma   90.00
#
_symmetry.space_group_name_H-M   'P 1'
#
loop_
_entity.id
_entity.type
_entity.pdbx_description
1 polymer ?
#
loop_
_entity_poly.entity_id
_entity_poly.type
_entity_poly.pdbx_seq_one_letter_code
_entity_poly.pdbx_strand_id
1 'polypeptide(L)'
;MNPLLKIFCKCCGILFYICRCCYRGHVYCGPECRKAGYRETRKAAQEKYRKTEKGKKQHRNAENRRRYRVNKESRVVQAVVKTCICLKKIIASIFNKDKTQPVCNYCGKEGTGVNKFPKRSYGKTNPGVPCS
;
A
#
# COMPACT_ATOMS: atom_id res chain seq x y z
N MET A 1 -21.45 -14.41 11.87
CA MET A 1 -20.75 -13.14 11.53
C MET A 1 -19.50 -13.43 10.72
N ASN A 2 -19.20 -12.62 9.70
CA ASN A 2 -18.01 -12.82 8.87
C ASN A 2 -16.75 -12.32 9.61
N PRO A 3 -15.70 -13.13 9.78
CA PRO A 3 -14.46 -12.64 10.38
C PRO A 3 -13.74 -11.69 9.42
N LEU A 4 -13.41 -10.49 9.91
CA LEU A 4 -12.62 -9.48 9.20
C LEU A 4 -11.24 -9.35 9.82
N LEU A 5 -10.20 -9.54 9.02
CA LEU A 5 -8.83 -9.41 9.47
C LEU A 5 -8.47 -7.94 9.70
N LYS A 6 -7.98 -7.65 10.90
CA LYS A 6 -7.36 -6.38 11.31
C LYS A 6 -5.96 -6.29 10.71
N ILE A 7 -5.70 -5.24 9.91
CA ILE A 7 -4.40 -5.02 9.28
C ILE A 7 -4.00 -3.56 9.44
N PHE A 8 -2.76 -3.33 9.90
CA PHE A 8 -2.15 -2.02 9.85
C PHE A 8 -1.47 -1.81 8.49
N CYS A 9 -1.76 -0.70 7.84
CA CYS A 9 -1.16 -0.33 6.56
C CYS A 9 0.35 -0.12 6.74
N LYS A 10 1.19 -0.87 5.99
CA LYS A 10 2.65 -0.70 6.02
C LYS A 10 3.17 0.65 5.52
N CYS A 11 2.32 1.45 4.87
CA CYS A 11 2.70 2.77 4.36
C CYS A 11 2.28 3.91 5.30
N CYS A 12 1.04 3.91 5.79
CA CYS A 12 0.48 5.03 6.57
C CYS A 12 0.11 4.67 8.01
N GLY A 13 0.29 3.41 8.43
CA GLY A 13 -0.03 2.96 9.80
C GLY A 13 -1.52 2.87 10.12
N ILE A 14 -2.43 3.25 9.22
CA ILE A 14 -3.88 3.19 9.48
C ILE A 14 -4.34 1.73 9.58
N LEU A 15 -5.18 1.45 10.58
CA LEU A 15 -5.91 0.20 10.74
C LEU A 15 -7.03 0.10 9.71
N PHE A 16 -7.11 -1.02 8.99
CA PHE A 16 -8.24 -1.35 8.13
C PHE A 16 -8.64 -2.82 8.29
N TYR A 17 -9.87 -3.12 7.89
CA TYR A 17 -10.46 -4.45 8.00
C TYR A 17 -10.64 -5.07 6.61
N ILE A 18 -10.41 -6.37 6.50
CA ILE A 18 -10.59 -7.09 5.23
C ILE A 18 -11.16 -8.49 5.47
N CYS A 19 -12.20 -8.86 4.72
CA CYS A 19 -12.74 -10.22 4.78
C CYS A 19 -11.71 -11.24 4.27
N ARG A 20 -11.92 -12.50 4.64
CA ARG A 20 -11.14 -13.62 4.09
C ARG A 20 -11.18 -13.72 2.57
N CYS A 21 -12.29 -13.31 1.99
CA CYS A 21 -12.57 -13.34 0.56
C CYS A 21 -11.69 -12.39 -0.28
N CYS A 22 -11.52 -11.17 0.21
CA CYS A 22 -10.74 -10.11 -0.41
C CYS A 22 -9.28 -10.20 0.02
N TYR A 23 -8.97 -10.91 1.10
CA TYR A 23 -7.60 -11.05 1.58
C TYR A 23 -6.76 -11.92 0.64
N ARG A 24 -6.05 -11.26 -0.27
CA ARG A 24 -5.03 -11.84 -1.17
C ARG A 24 -3.61 -11.45 -0.75
N GLY A 25 -3.34 -11.41 0.55
CA GLY A 25 -2.05 -10.92 1.09
C GLY A 25 -1.93 -9.39 1.14
N HIS A 26 -3.05 -8.68 1.29
CA HIS A 26 -3.06 -7.22 1.39
C HIS A 26 -2.32 -6.72 2.65
N VAL A 27 -1.44 -5.74 2.47
CA VAL A 27 -0.70 -5.07 3.56
C VAL A 27 -0.84 -3.54 3.53
N TYR A 28 -1.62 -3.02 2.59
CA TYR A 28 -1.86 -1.59 2.39
C TYR A 28 -3.35 -1.31 2.38
N CYS A 29 -3.78 -0.19 2.98
CA CYS A 29 -5.19 0.20 3.06
C CYS A 29 -5.79 0.62 1.70
N GLY A 30 -4.98 0.79 0.65
CA GLY A 30 -5.49 1.19 -0.66
C GLY A 30 -4.41 1.36 -1.74
N PRO A 31 -4.84 1.68 -2.97
CA PRO A 31 -3.96 1.80 -4.13
C PRO A 31 -2.84 2.82 -3.95
N GLU A 32 -3.12 3.94 -3.30
CA GLU A 32 -2.12 5.01 -3.10
C GLU A 32 -0.99 4.59 -2.15
N CYS A 33 -1.35 3.96 -1.02
CA CYS A 33 -0.36 3.38 -0.11
C CYS A 33 0.45 2.25 -0.77
N ARG A 34 -0.18 1.45 -1.64
CA ARG A 34 0.51 0.43 -2.44
C ARG A 34 1.51 1.07 -3.41
N LYS A 35 1.12 2.12 -4.14
CA LYS A 35 2.02 2.86 -5.05
C LYS A 35 3.18 3.49 -4.29
N ALA A 36 2.93 4.05 -3.10
CA ALA A 36 3.95 4.64 -2.26
C ALA A 36 4.96 3.59 -1.77
N GLY A 37 4.48 2.47 -1.20
CA GLY A 37 5.34 1.36 -0.79
C GLY A 37 6.17 0.79 -1.94
N TYR A 38 5.58 0.63 -3.12
CA TYR A 38 6.32 0.18 -4.32
C TYR A 38 7.45 1.14 -4.70
N ARG A 39 7.22 2.46 -4.63
CA ARG A 39 8.28 3.46 -4.89
C ARG A 39 9.42 3.35 -3.90
N GLU A 40 9.12 3.11 -2.63
CA GLU A 40 10.12 2.96 -1.58
C GLU A 40 10.97 1.69 -1.78
N THR A 41 10.34 0.54 -2.01
CA THR A 41 11.05 -0.70 -2.34
C THR A 41 11.93 -0.54 -3.58
N ARG A 42 11.41 0.12 -4.62
CA ARG A 42 12.16 0.40 -5.84
C ARG A 42 13.34 1.34 -5.58
N LYS A 43 13.18 2.37 -4.75
CA LYS A 43 14.28 3.26 -4.34
C LYS A 43 15.37 2.47 -3.62
N ALA A 44 15.02 1.65 -2.65
CA ALA A 44 15.99 0.82 -1.92
C ALA A 44 16.72 -0.16 -2.85
N ALA A 45 16.00 -0.81 -3.77
CA ALA A 45 16.62 -1.68 -4.78
C ALA A 45 17.55 -0.90 -5.72
N GLN A 46 17.14 0.29 -6.16
CA GLN A 46 17.96 1.15 -7.00
C GLN A 46 19.21 1.64 -6.28
N GLU A 47 19.12 1.97 -4.99
CA GLU A 47 20.26 2.37 -4.17
C GLU A 47 21.27 1.23 -4.05
N LYS A 48 20.80 0.01 -3.74
CA LYS A 48 21.66 -1.19 -3.72
C LYS A 48 22.31 -1.43 -5.09
N TYR A 49 21.54 -1.36 -6.17
CA TYR A 49 22.07 -1.54 -7.52
C TYR A 49 23.14 -0.50 -7.87
N ARG A 50 22.97 0.78 -7.50
CA ARG A 50 23.96 1.83 -7.74
C ARG A 50 25.31 1.57 -7.07
N LYS A 51 25.32 0.81 -5.96
CA LYS A 51 26.56 0.41 -5.27
C LYS A 51 27.34 -0.69 -6.01
N THR A 52 26.69 -1.44 -6.92
CA THR A 52 27.34 -2.47 -7.74
C THR A 52 28.19 -1.88 -8.87
N GLU A 53 29.22 -2.58 -9.32
CA GLU A 53 30.06 -2.13 -10.45
C GLU A 53 29.26 -1.93 -11.75
N LYS A 54 28.31 -2.82 -12.03
CA LYS A 54 27.38 -2.66 -13.17
C LYS A 54 26.55 -1.39 -13.04
N GLY A 55 26.03 -1.10 -11.85
CA GLY A 55 25.28 0.11 -11.56
C GLY A 55 26.12 1.39 -11.68
N LYS A 56 27.36 1.38 -11.16
CA LYS A 56 28.31 2.50 -11.30
C LYS A 56 28.65 2.77 -12.77
N LYS A 57 28.95 1.72 -13.56
CA LYS A 57 29.21 1.85 -15.01
C LYS A 57 28.01 2.43 -15.74
N GLN A 58 26.80 1.95 -15.46
CA GLN A 58 25.58 2.48 -16.05
C GLN A 58 25.33 3.94 -15.66
N HIS A 59 25.65 4.32 -14.41
CA HIS A 59 25.54 5.70 -13.95
C HIS A 59 26.51 6.63 -14.69
N ARG A 60 27.80 6.26 -14.81
CA ARG A 60 28.79 7.01 -15.60
C ARG A 60 28.34 7.20 -17.05
N ASN A 61 27.87 6.13 -17.70
CA ASN A 61 27.39 6.20 -19.08
C ASN A 61 26.15 7.10 -19.22
N ALA A 62 25.24 7.09 -18.24
CA ALA A 62 24.06 7.97 -18.24
C ALA A 62 24.44 9.44 -18.06
N GLU A 63 25.42 9.72 -17.21
CA GLU A 63 25.93 11.07 -16.97
C GLU A 63 26.67 11.62 -18.20
N ASN A 64 27.53 10.82 -18.82
CA ASN A 64 28.15 11.16 -20.10
C ASN A 64 27.08 11.49 -21.15
N ARG A 65 26.06 10.64 -21.30
CA ARG A 65 24.94 10.92 -22.23
C ARG A 65 24.22 12.24 -21.92
N ARG A 66 24.07 12.66 -20.67
CA ARG A 66 23.47 13.96 -20.34
C ARG A 66 24.37 15.12 -20.75
N ARG A 67 25.66 15.04 -20.40
CA ARG A 67 26.66 16.08 -20.72
C ARG A 67 26.77 16.31 -22.22
N TYR A 68 26.73 15.24 -23.01
CA TYR A 68 26.81 15.30 -24.47
C TYR A 68 25.45 15.44 -25.19
N ARG A 69 24.32 15.51 -24.46
CA ARG A 69 22.97 15.76 -25.03
C ARG A 69 22.42 17.16 -24.71
N VAL A 70 23.27 18.14 -24.39
CA VAL A 70 22.80 19.53 -24.22
C VAL A 70 22.47 20.11 -25.60
N ASN A 71 21.24 19.86 -26.04
CA ASN A 71 20.40 20.75 -26.85
C ASN A 71 19.00 20.13 -27.01
N LYS A 72 18.14 20.29 -25.99
CA LYS A 72 16.76 20.81 -26.11
C LYS A 72 16.01 20.72 -24.77
N GLU A 73 15.55 21.91 -24.38
CA GLU A 73 14.39 22.24 -23.54
C GLU A 73 14.46 22.04 -22.01
N SER A 74 14.04 23.14 -21.37
CA SER A 74 13.91 23.35 -19.94
C SER A 74 12.81 22.45 -19.37
N ARG A 75 13.10 21.81 -18.23
CA ARG A 75 12.07 21.16 -17.41
C ARG A 75 11.93 21.92 -16.11
N VAL A 76 10.80 22.61 -16.00
CA VAL A 76 10.25 23.13 -14.75
C VAL A 76 10.17 21.98 -13.74
N VAL A 77 10.95 22.06 -12.67
CA VAL A 77 10.90 21.10 -11.57
C VAL A 77 9.79 21.57 -10.61
N GLN A 78 8.56 21.10 -10.81
CA GLN A 78 7.55 21.23 -9.77
C GLN A 78 7.85 20.21 -8.67
N ALA A 79 8.48 20.68 -7.60
CA ALA A 79 8.61 19.95 -6.36
C ALA A 79 7.25 19.91 -5.64
N VAL A 80 6.36 19.03 -6.09
CA VAL A 80 5.11 18.77 -5.37
C VAL A 80 5.47 17.93 -4.15
N VAL A 81 5.42 18.54 -2.97
CA VAL A 81 5.37 17.83 -1.69
C VAL A 81 4.12 16.95 -1.75
N LYS A 82 4.31 15.66 -2.06
CA LYS A 82 3.25 14.64 -2.06
C LYS A 82 2.85 14.38 -0.62
N THR A 83 2.07 15.28 -0.02
CA THR A 83 1.22 14.89 1.09
C THR A 83 0.29 13.81 0.55
N CYS A 84 0.44 12.59 1.06
CA CYS A 84 -0.43 11.50 0.69
C CYS A 84 -1.86 11.93 0.98
N ILE A 85 -2.81 11.73 0.05
CA ILE A 85 -4.25 11.95 0.31
C ILE A 85 -4.72 11.16 1.56
N CYS A 86 -3.96 10.14 1.97
CA CYS A 86 -4.16 9.45 3.23
C CYS A 86 -4.00 10.34 4.48
N LEU A 87 -3.25 11.46 4.44
CA LEU A 87 -3.23 12.45 5.53
C LEU A 87 -4.60 13.10 5.76
N LYS A 88 -5.39 13.37 4.70
CA LYS A 88 -6.77 13.84 4.86
C LYS A 88 -7.66 12.79 5.55
N LYS A 89 -7.43 11.51 5.27
CA LYS A 89 -8.11 10.39 5.94
C LYS A 89 -7.66 10.21 7.39
N ILE A 90 -6.39 10.50 7.72
CA ILE A 90 -5.88 10.49 9.10
C ILE A 90 -6.67 11.50 9.94
N ILE A 91 -6.79 12.75 9.48
CA ILE A 91 -7.57 13.80 10.15
C ILE A 91 -9.02 13.34 10.34
N ALA A 92 -9.68 12.86 9.27
CA ALA A 92 -11.06 12.38 9.37
C ALA A 92 -11.22 11.17 10.32
N SER A 93 -10.22 10.29 10.44
CA SER A 93 -10.28 9.12 11.33
C SER A 93 -10.02 9.47 12.80
N ILE A 94 -9.27 10.53 13.09
CA ILE A 94 -9.04 11.03 14.46
C ILE A 94 -10.34 11.63 15.02
N PHE A 95 -11.13 12.31 14.18
CA PHE A 95 -12.39 12.93 14.57
C PHE A 95 -13.59 11.96 14.60
N ASN A 96 -13.55 10.83 13.89
CA ASN A 96 -14.62 9.82 13.91
C ASN A 96 -14.30 8.68 14.90
N LYS A 97 -14.29 8.99 16.20
CA LYS A 97 -14.31 7.99 17.27
C LYS A 97 -15.73 7.52 17.53
N ASP A 98 -16.42 6.87 16.59
CA ASP A 98 -17.70 6.26 16.92
C ASP A 98 -17.95 4.96 16.16
N LYS A 99 -17.93 3.87 16.94
CA LYS A 99 -18.77 2.65 16.91
C LYS A 99 -19.29 2.13 15.55
N THR A 100 -18.57 2.33 14.46
CA THR A 100 -18.88 1.69 13.20
C THR A 100 -18.46 0.23 13.28
N GLN A 101 -19.40 -0.68 13.06
CA GLN A 101 -19.09 -2.10 12.93
C GLN A 101 -17.95 -2.25 11.91
N PRO A 102 -16.96 -3.12 12.15
CA PRO A 102 -15.86 -3.24 11.21
C PRO A 102 -16.43 -3.72 9.87
N VAL A 103 -16.09 -2.98 8.81
CA VAL A 103 -16.48 -3.25 7.43
C VAL A 103 -15.27 -3.59 6.60
N CYS A 104 -15.41 -4.51 5.65
CA CYS A 104 -14.37 -4.81 4.69
C CYS A 104 -14.07 -3.58 3.84
N ASN A 105 -12.82 -3.12 3.83
CA ASN A 105 -12.37 -1.95 3.07
C ASN A 105 -12.43 -2.14 1.53
N TYR A 106 -12.75 -3.34 1.06
CA TYR A 106 -12.84 -3.67 -0.37
C TYR A 106 -14.27 -3.94 -0.84
N CYS A 107 -15.05 -4.71 -0.07
CA CYS A 107 -16.42 -5.08 -0.45
C CYS A 107 -17.50 -4.51 0.47
N GLY A 108 -17.15 -3.71 1.48
CA GLY A 108 -18.10 -3.08 2.39
C GLY A 108 -18.75 -4.00 3.43
N LYS A 109 -18.57 -5.33 3.33
CA LYS A 109 -19.22 -6.28 4.24
C LYS A 109 -18.84 -6.07 5.70
N GLU A 110 -19.86 -5.94 6.54
CA GLU A 110 -19.75 -5.90 8.00
C GLU A 110 -19.33 -7.26 8.58
N GLY A 111 -18.72 -7.24 9.77
CA GLY A 111 -18.28 -8.45 10.42
C GLY A 111 -17.68 -8.25 11.80
N THR A 112 -16.92 -9.26 12.26
CA THR A 112 -16.22 -9.21 13.54
C THR A 112 -14.72 -9.06 13.28
N GLY A 113 -14.11 -8.03 13.88
CA GLY A 113 -12.68 -7.75 13.70
C GLY A 113 -11.79 -8.75 14.44
N VAL A 114 -11.07 -9.60 13.71
CA VAL A 114 -10.14 -10.61 14.22
C VAL A 114 -8.69 -10.29 13.86
N ASN A 115 -7.72 -10.69 14.69
CA ASN A 115 -6.28 -10.52 14.39
C ASN A 115 -5.72 -11.61 13.47
N LYS A 116 -6.42 -12.75 13.35
CA LYS A 116 -6.07 -13.87 12.49
C LYS A 116 -7.36 -14.53 12.04
N PHE A 117 -7.43 -14.98 10.78
CA PHE A 117 -8.57 -15.78 10.36
C PHE A 117 -8.62 -17.09 11.16
N PRO A 118 -9.80 -17.53 11.62
CA PRO A 118 -9.93 -18.83 12.26
C PRO A 118 -9.48 -19.93 11.30
N LYS A 119 -8.87 -21.00 11.84
CA LYS A 119 -8.54 -22.19 11.05
C LYS A 119 -9.83 -22.71 10.42
N ARG A 120 -9.78 -23.16 9.16
CA ARG A 120 -10.92 -23.86 8.56
C ARG A 120 -11.03 -25.18 9.32
N SER A 121 -12.10 -25.40 10.07
CA SER A 121 -12.45 -26.74 10.53
C SER A 121 -12.90 -27.53 9.30
N TYR A 122 -12.18 -28.59 8.96
CA TYR A 122 -12.67 -29.57 8.00
C TYR A 122 -14.00 -30.13 8.54
N GLY A 123 -15.05 -30.11 7.72
CA GLY A 123 -16.35 -30.73 8.06
C GLY A 123 -17.40 -29.85 8.73
N LYS A 124 -17.19 -28.55 8.98
CA LYS A 124 -18.27 -27.62 9.37
C LYS A 124 -18.45 -26.55 8.30
N THR A 125 -19.60 -26.57 7.64
CA THR A 125 -20.11 -25.49 6.78
C THR A 125 -20.27 -24.23 7.63
N ASN A 126 -19.22 -23.41 7.71
CA ASN A 126 -19.44 -22.01 8.04
C ASN A 126 -20.22 -21.41 6.87
N PRO A 127 -21.41 -20.82 7.06
CA PRO A 127 -22.08 -20.04 6.03
C PRO A 127 -21.30 -18.74 5.86
N GLY A 128 -20.11 -18.84 5.29
CA GLY A 128 -19.38 -17.70 4.79
C GLY A 128 -20.14 -17.20 3.60
N VAL A 129 -20.97 -16.17 3.80
CA VAL A 129 -21.74 -15.54 2.73
C VAL A 129 -20.80 -15.22 1.57
N PRO A 130 -20.99 -15.83 0.38
CA PRO A 130 -20.13 -15.59 -0.76
C PRO A 130 -20.12 -14.10 -1.09
N CYS A 131 -18.96 -13.61 -1.49
CA CYS A 131 -18.80 -12.20 -1.84
C CYS A 131 -19.11 -12.02 -3.30
N SER A 132 -20.40 -11.79 -3.56
CA SER A 132 -20.92 -11.17 -4.77
C SER A 132 -20.42 -9.73 -4.86
#